data_AF-A0A942KXK6-F1
#
_entry.id   AF-A0A942KXK6-F1
#
_cell.length_a   1.000
_cell.length_b   1.000
_cell.length_c   1.000
_cell.angle_alpha   90.00
_cell.angle_beta   90.00
_cell.angle_gamma   90.00
#
_symmetry.space_group_name_H-M   'P 1'
#
loop_
_entity.id
_entity.type
_entity.pdbx_description
1 polymer ?
#
loop_
_entity_poly.entity_id
_entity_poly.type
_entity_poly.pdbx_seq_one_letter_code
_entity_poly.pdbx_strand_id
1 'polypeptide(L)'
;MSAYDKAHDLARMLGKSEEYKSYQIAKTKLEQDANNVRMLEDFRQMQWEIQMCQMTGQEIDETQVVQLERAYELLSMSPVINQYLTAEYLFAKLMADIQKIVTDAVPAWFDSRGKQGMVN
;
A
#
# COMPACT_ATOMS: atom_id res chain seq x y z
N MET A 1 3.50 -29.15 -13.53
CA MET A 1 3.10 -27.75 -13.21
C MET A 1 4.37 -26.93 -13.09
N SER A 2 4.45 -25.84 -13.84
CA SER A 2 5.52 -24.85 -13.76
C SER A 2 5.27 -23.85 -12.62
N ALA A 3 6.29 -23.08 -12.24
CA ALA A 3 6.13 -21.96 -11.32
C ALA A 3 5.13 -20.91 -11.85
N TYR A 4 5.06 -20.71 -13.16
CA TYR A 4 4.09 -19.82 -13.81
C TYR A 4 2.65 -20.32 -13.65
N ASP A 5 2.41 -21.63 -13.79
CA ASP A 5 1.07 -22.20 -13.58
C ASP A 5 0.59 -21.92 -12.15
N LYS A 6 1.48 -22.11 -11.16
CA LYS A 6 1.20 -21.84 -9.75
C LYS A 6 1.03 -20.35 -9.46
N ALA A 7 1.76 -19.47 -10.15
CA ALA A 7 1.56 -18.03 -10.04
C ALA A 7 0.19 -17.61 -10.58
N HIS A 8 -0.28 -18.21 -11.68
CA HIS A 8 -1.63 -17.97 -12.18
C HIS A 8 -2.72 -18.53 -11.25
N ASP A 9 -2.50 -19.69 -10.63
CA ASP A 9 -3.37 -20.21 -9.58
C ASP A 9 -3.46 -19.22 -8.41
N LEU A 10 -2.33 -18.73 -7.91
CA LEU A 10 -2.24 -17.76 -6.83
C LEU A 10 -2.97 -16.46 -7.18
N ALA A 11 -2.76 -15.93 -8.40
CA ALA A 11 -3.44 -14.73 -8.87
C ALA A 11 -4.97 -14.91 -8.89
N ARG A 12 -5.46 -16.09 -9.31
CA ARG A 12 -6.90 -16.41 -9.27
C ARG A 12 -7.43 -16.51 -7.84
N MET A 13 -6.64 -17.05 -6.92
CA MET A 13 -7.01 -17.14 -5.50
C MET A 13 -7.06 -15.76 -4.86
N LEU A 14 -6.07 -14.91 -5.12
CA LEU A 14 -6.02 -13.52 -4.67
C LEU A 14 -7.22 -12.72 -5.17
N GLY A 15 -7.54 -12.83 -6.46
CA GLY A 15 -8.73 -12.16 -7.02
C GLY A 15 -10.06 -12.63 -6.42
N LYS A 16 -10.08 -13.77 -5.70
CA LYS A 16 -11.25 -14.31 -5.01
C LYS A 16 -11.15 -14.20 -3.49
N SER A 17 -10.07 -13.62 -2.96
CA SER A 17 -9.85 -13.53 -1.52
C SER A 17 -10.83 -12.56 -0.88
N GLU A 18 -11.14 -12.78 0.39
CA GLU A 18 -12.07 -11.93 1.12
C GLU A 18 -11.50 -10.53 1.34
N GLU A 19 -10.17 -10.40 1.46
CA GLU A 19 -9.46 -9.13 1.55
C GLU A 19 -9.66 -8.30 0.27
N TYR A 20 -9.50 -8.92 -0.91
CA TYR A 20 -9.68 -8.22 -2.17
C TYR A 20 -11.14 -7.85 -2.42
N LYS A 21 -12.09 -8.75 -2.12
CA LYS A 21 -13.53 -8.43 -2.22
C LYS A 21 -13.93 -7.31 -1.27
N SER A 22 -13.46 -7.35 -0.03
CA SER A 22 -13.75 -6.32 0.98
C SER A 22 -13.20 -4.96 0.53
N TYR A 23 -11.98 -4.94 -0.02
CA TYR A 23 -11.39 -3.75 -0.62
C TYR A 23 -12.25 -3.21 -1.78
N GLN A 24 -12.68 -4.07 -2.71
CA GLN A 24 -13.54 -3.66 -3.82
C GLN A 24 -14.86 -3.05 -3.35
N ILE A 25 -15.53 -3.69 -2.38
CA ILE A 25 -16.80 -3.19 -1.83
C ILE A 25 -16.60 -1.84 -1.14
N ALA A 26 -15.55 -1.69 -0.34
CA ALA A 26 -15.25 -0.45 0.36
C ALA A 26 -14.91 0.68 -0.64
N LYS A 27 -14.18 0.35 -1.71
CA LYS A 27 -13.86 1.28 -2.80
C LYS A 27 -15.12 1.77 -3.50
N THR A 28 -16.03 0.87 -3.89
CA THR A 28 -17.28 1.28 -4.54
C THR A 28 -18.14 2.16 -3.63
N LYS A 29 -18.18 1.89 -2.32
CA LYS A 29 -18.90 2.74 -1.36
C LYS A 29 -18.27 4.13 -1.23
N LEU A 30 -16.94 4.21 -1.25
CA LEU A 30 -16.21 5.47 -1.22
C LEU A 30 -16.53 6.31 -2.47
N GLU A 31 -16.50 5.68 -3.65
CA GLU A 31 -16.74 6.34 -4.94
C GLU A 31 -18.16 6.89 -5.11
N GLN A 32 -19.12 6.45 -4.28
CA GLN A 32 -20.48 6.99 -4.28
C GLN A 32 -20.58 8.39 -3.67
N ASP A 33 -19.57 8.84 -2.92
CA ASP A 33 -19.55 10.15 -2.27
C ASP A 33 -18.33 10.94 -2.74
N ALA A 34 -18.58 11.93 -3.61
CA ALA A 34 -17.55 12.79 -4.17
C ALA A 34 -16.77 13.58 -3.10
N ASN A 35 -17.38 13.88 -1.94
CA ASN A 35 -16.67 14.55 -0.87
C ASN A 35 -15.66 13.61 -0.21
N ASN A 36 -16.06 12.35 0.05
CA ASN A 36 -15.13 11.36 0.63
C ASN A 36 -13.97 11.04 -0.31
N VAL A 37 -14.24 10.95 -1.63
CA VAL A 37 -13.19 10.78 -2.65
C VAL A 37 -12.20 11.94 -2.60
N ARG A 38 -12.70 13.18 -2.61
CA ARG A 38 -11.84 14.36 -2.55
C ARG A 38 -11.01 14.42 -1.27
N MET A 39 -11.60 14.15 -0.11
CA MET A 39 -10.86 14.14 1.15
C MET A 39 -9.75 13.09 1.15
N LEU A 40 -10.00 11.91 0.56
CA LEU A 40 -8.96 10.88 0.42
C LEU A 40 -7.86 11.31 -0.55
N GLU A 41 -8.20 11.91 -1.69
CA GLU A 41 -7.23 12.41 -2.68
C GLU A 41 -6.31 13.48 -2.07
N ASP A 42 -6.89 14.44 -1.34
CA ASP A 42 -6.12 15.48 -0.64
C ASP A 42 -5.12 14.85 0.35
N PHE A 43 -5.56 13.83 1.11
CA PHE A 43 -4.67 13.10 2.01
C PHE A 43 -3.55 12.35 1.29
N ARG A 44 -3.84 11.71 0.15
CA ARG A 44 -2.83 11.01 -0.65
C ARG A 44 -1.79 11.95 -1.23
N GLN A 45 -2.23 13.13 -1.66
CA GLN A 45 -1.33 14.16 -2.16
C GLN A 45 -0.35 14.61 -1.08
N MET A 46 -0.83 14.92 0.12
CA MET A 46 0.02 15.26 1.27
C MET A 46 0.99 14.13 1.64
N GLN A 47 0.50 12.87 1.63
CA GLN A 47 1.34 11.70 1.88
C GLN A 47 2.47 11.58 0.85
N TRP A 48 2.17 11.81 -0.43
CA TRP A 48 3.14 11.73 -1.51
C TRP A 48 4.19 12.83 -1.45
N GLU A 49 3.79 14.07 -1.13
CA GLU A 49 4.72 15.19 -0.95
C GLU A 49 5.75 14.90 0.14
N ILE A 50 5.30 14.40 1.29
CA ILE A 50 6.18 14.01 2.40
C ILE A 50 7.13 12.87 1.99
N GLN A 51 6.61 11.84 1.30
CA GLN A 51 7.43 10.74 0.79
C GLN A 51 8.47 11.24 -0.23
N MET A 52 8.11 12.19 -1.09
CA MET A 52 9.03 12.79 -2.05
C MET A 52 10.16 13.51 -1.34
N CYS A 53 9.87 14.34 -0.34
CA CYS A 53 10.89 15.01 0.46
C CYS A 53 11.85 14.02 1.14
N GLN A 54 11.32 12.92 1.68
CA GLN A 54 12.13 11.83 2.24
C GLN A 54 13.05 11.20 1.20
N MET A 55 12.55 10.94 -0.01
CA MET A 55 13.32 10.34 -1.10
C MET A 55 14.40 11.27 -1.66
N THR A 56 14.14 12.57 -1.73
CA THR A 56 15.09 13.58 -2.22
C THR A 56 16.10 14.03 -1.16
N GLY A 57 15.95 13.56 0.08
CA GLY A 57 16.80 13.96 1.21
C GLY A 57 16.58 15.39 1.67
N GLN A 58 15.44 16.00 1.31
CA GLN A 58 15.03 17.31 1.80
C GLN A 58 14.53 17.19 3.24
N GLU A 59 14.74 18.24 4.05
CA GLU A 59 14.16 18.29 5.39
C GLU A 59 12.63 18.17 5.31
N ILE A 60 12.09 17.22 6.06
CA ILE A 60 10.66 17.07 6.21
C ILE A 60 10.18 18.25 7.05
N ASP A 61 9.25 19.02 6.50
CA ASP A 61 8.59 20.08 7.24
C ASP A 61 7.66 19.45 8.29
N GLU A 62 8.00 19.62 9.57
CA GLU A 62 7.19 19.13 10.69
C GLU A 62 5.74 19.64 10.62
N THR A 63 5.51 20.82 10.04
CA THR A 63 4.16 21.36 9.87
C THR A 63 3.34 20.56 8.85
N GLN A 64 3.97 19.98 7.84
CA GLN A 64 3.30 19.09 6.88
C GLN A 64 2.95 17.74 7.52
N VAL A 65 3.83 17.22 8.37
CA VAL A 65 3.56 15.99 9.14
C VAL A 65 2.35 16.18 10.04
N VAL A 66 2.29 17.27 10.80
CA VAL A 66 1.14 17.59 11.67
C VAL A 66 -0.15 17.78 10.86
N GLN A 67 -0.07 18.36 9.66
CA GLN A 67 -1.22 18.48 8.77
C GLN A 67 -1.70 17.12 8.25
N LEU A 68 -0.78 16.23 7.88
CA LEU A 68 -1.10 14.87 7.46
C LEU A 68 -1.80 14.08 8.58
N GLU A 69 -1.31 14.19 9.82
CA GLU A 69 -1.93 13.55 10.98
C GLU A 69 -3.35 14.05 11.22
N ARG A 70 -3.59 15.37 11.17
CA ARG A 70 -4.93 15.95 11.30
C ARG A 70 -5.86 15.52 10.16
N ALA A 71 -5.34 15.45 8.94
CA ALA A 71 -6.11 14.95 7.81
C ALA A 71 -6.51 13.50 8.01
N TYR A 72 -5.59 12.66 8.51
CA TYR A 72 -5.90 11.27 8.87
C TYR A 72 -6.98 11.18 9.95
N GLU A 73 -6.90 12.00 11.00
CA GLU A 73 -7.93 12.05 12.05
C GLU A 73 -9.30 12.36 11.45
N LEU A 74 -9.41 13.40 10.62
CA LEU A 74 -10.66 13.78 9.96
C LEU A 74 -11.21 12.66 9.05
N LEU A 75 -10.34 12.01 8.28
CA LEU A 75 -10.73 10.86 7.45
C LEU A 75 -11.23 9.70 8.30
N SER A 76 -10.58 9.44 9.44
CA SER A 76 -10.91 8.33 10.34
C SER A 76 -12.29 8.48 10.96
N MET A 77 -12.82 9.72 11.04
CA MET A 77 -14.18 10.02 11.51
C MET A 77 -15.25 9.58 10.50
N SER A 78 -14.92 9.49 9.21
CA SER A 78 -15.83 8.96 8.19
C SER A 78 -15.78 7.43 8.19
N PRO A 79 -16.88 6.74 8.56
CA PRO A 79 -16.89 5.27 8.59
C PRO A 79 -16.61 4.64 7.22
N VAL A 80 -16.99 5.33 6.14
CA VAL A 80 -16.78 4.87 4.76
C VAL A 80 -15.30 4.89 4.40
N ILE A 81 -14.62 6.01 4.70
CA ILE A 81 -13.19 6.16 4.42
C ILE A 81 -12.38 5.23 5.32
N ASN A 82 -12.71 5.14 6.60
CA ASN A 82 -12.04 4.24 7.54
C ASN A 82 -12.14 2.77 7.10
N GLN A 83 -13.33 2.32 6.67
CA GLN A 83 -13.53 0.98 6.10
C GLN A 83 -12.68 0.76 4.86
N TYR A 84 -12.60 1.75 3.96
CA TYR A 84 -11.75 1.68 2.77
C TYR A 84 -10.26 1.56 3.13
N LEU A 85 -9.74 2.45 3.98
CA LEU A 85 -8.34 2.43 4.41
C LEU A 85 -7.97 1.13 5.12
N THR A 86 -8.85 0.61 5.96
CA THR A 86 -8.65 -0.67 6.65
C THR A 86 -8.60 -1.83 5.66
N ALA A 87 -9.56 -1.89 4.73
CA ALA A 87 -9.61 -2.96 3.72
C ALA A 87 -8.39 -2.90 2.78
N GLU A 88 -7.96 -1.71 2.40
CA GLU A 88 -6.75 -1.50 1.61
C GLU A 88 -5.49 -1.96 2.37
N TYR A 89 -5.34 -1.59 3.65
CA TYR A 89 -4.22 -2.03 4.47
C TYR A 89 -4.15 -3.56 4.59
N LEU A 90 -5.29 -4.22 4.85
CA LEU A 90 -5.34 -5.68 4.96
C LEU A 90 -4.95 -6.36 3.65
N PHE A 91 -5.44 -5.85 2.51
CA PHE A 91 -5.07 -6.37 1.20
C PHE A 91 -3.58 -6.12 0.88
N ALA A 92 -3.07 -4.92 1.17
CA ALA A 92 -1.65 -4.60 0.98
C ALA A 92 -0.74 -5.50 1.84
N LYS A 93 -1.14 -5.77 3.08
CA LYS A 93 -0.44 -6.69 3.98
C LYS A 93 -0.40 -8.11 3.42
N LEU A 94 -1.53 -8.64 2.97
CA LEU A 94 -1.59 -9.96 2.32
C LEU A 94 -0.63 -10.05 1.13
N MET A 95 -0.61 -9.02 0.28
CA MET A 95 0.29 -8.95 -0.88
C MET A 95 1.77 -8.88 -0.46
N ALA A 96 2.11 -8.09 0.56
CA ALA A 96 3.46 -7.99 1.08
C ALA A 96 3.95 -9.32 1.67
N ASP A 97 3.10 -10.02 2.42
CA ASP A 97 3.42 -11.32 3.00
C ASP A 97 3.67 -12.37 1.90
N ILE A 98 2.87 -12.37 0.83
CA ILE A 98 3.08 -13.25 -0.32
C ILE A 98 4.37 -12.92 -1.06
N GLN A 99 4.63 -11.63 -1.32
CA GLN A 99 5.88 -11.20 -1.96
C GLN A 99 7.08 -11.62 -1.13
N LYS A 100 6.99 -11.52 0.20
CA LYS A 100 8.02 -12.00 1.12
C LYS A 100 8.24 -13.51 1.00
N ILE A 101 7.18 -14.32 1.01
CA ILE A 101 7.30 -15.79 0.82
C ILE A 101 8.03 -16.13 -0.48
N VAL A 102 7.68 -15.45 -1.59
CA VAL A 102 8.32 -15.67 -2.89
C VAL A 102 9.79 -15.23 -2.87
N THR A 103 10.08 -14.10 -2.22
CA THR A 103 11.42 -13.51 -2.10
C THR A 103 12.34 -14.39 -1.27
N ASP A 104 11.86 -14.86 -0.11
CA ASP A 104 12.58 -15.72 0.83
C ASP A 104 12.91 -17.09 0.22
N ALA A 105 12.16 -17.54 -0.80
CA ALA A 105 12.40 -18.80 -1.50
C ALA A 105 13.57 -18.73 -2.49
N VAL A 106 14.03 -17.54 -2.88
CA VAL A 106 15.15 -17.34 -3.83
C VAL A 106 16.27 -16.45 -3.24
N PRO A 107 16.79 -16.77 -2.04
CA PRO A 107 17.69 -15.88 -1.30
C PRO A 107 18.99 -15.60 -2.07
N ALA A 108 19.51 -16.58 -2.82
CA ALA A 108 20.74 -16.42 -3.60
C ALA A 108 20.66 -15.32 -4.68
N TRP A 109 19.47 -15.06 -5.24
CA TRP A 109 19.27 -13.98 -6.19
C TRP A 109 19.36 -12.60 -5.52
N PHE A 110 18.85 -12.49 -4.29
CA PHE A 110 18.89 -11.24 -3.52
C PHE A 110 20.25 -11.01 -2.84
N ASP A 111 20.93 -12.07 -2.43
CA ASP A 111 22.25 -12.01 -1.78
C ASP A 111 23.35 -11.52 -2.74
N SER A 112 23.25 -11.86 -4.03
CA SER A 112 24.20 -11.41 -5.06
C SER A 112 24.20 -9.89 -5.32
N ARG A 113 23.15 -9.16 -4.93
CA ARG A 113 23.11 -7.68 -5.02
C ARG A 113 23.79 -6.98 -3.85
N GLY A 114 24.06 -7.68 -2.74
CA GLY A 114 24.78 -7.13 -1.58
C GLY A 114 26.30 -7.10 -1.71
N LYS A 115 26.88 -7.87 -2.64
CA LYS A 115 28.35 -7.99 -2.82
C LYS A 115 28.91 -7.20 -3.99
N GLN A 116 28.08 -6.56 -4.81
CA GLN A 116 28.52 -5.79 -5.98
C GLN A 116 28.49 -4.26 -5.76
N GLY A 117 28.64 -3.83 -4.50
CA GLY A 117 28.81 -2.43 -4.10
C GLY A 117 29.99 -2.17 -3.16
N MET A 118 30.84 -3.17 -2.91
CA MET A 118 32.08 -3.04 -2.14
C MET A 118 33.23 -3.71 -2.90
N VAL A 119 33.52 -3.20 -4.09
CA VAL A 119 34.84 -3.36 -4.71
C VAL A 119 35.37 -1.94 -4.87
N ASN A 120 36.40 -1.65 -4.06
CA ASN A 120 37.21 -0.44 -3.92
C ASN A 120 37.09 0.63 -5.01
#